data_AF-A0ABC8UN57-F1
#
_entry.id   AF-A0ABC8UN57-F1
#
_cell.length_a   1.000
_cell.length_b   1.000
_cell.length_c   1.000
_cell.angle_alpha   90.00
_cell.angle_beta   90.00
_cell.angle_gamma   90.00
#
_symmetry.space_group_name_H-M   'P 1'
#
loop_
_entity.id
_entity.type
_entity.pdbx_description
1 polymer ?
#
loop_
_entity_poly.entity_id
_entity_poly.type
_entity_poly.pdbx_seq_one_letter_code
_entity_poly.pdbx_strand_id
1 'polypeptide(L)'
;MPGHKPKSEKSDAAKQQRRDPYDVLGVSRNSTDHEIKSAYRKMALKYHPDKNANDPKAADMFKEVTFSYNILSDPDKRRQYDTSGFEAVESESQDLEVDLSSLGAVNTMFAALFSKLGVPIKTTVSATVLEEALNGMVFIRPLPLGQPVFRKVEKQCAHFYSVTISEKEAQAGLVCRVQSAEKSKFKLLYLDQEENGGLSLALQEDSAKTGKVTSAGMYFLGFPVYRLDQTLNSMATVKDPDTAFFKKLDGFQPCEIAELKAGTHVFAVYGDNFFRSVSYTIEVLCAAPFTEEKENLRAVEGHILSKRVELSKFESEYREVLAQFTEMTSRYAQEMQAIDELLKQRNEIHASYTTAPLMKRSSSRSKSKSVSKEAKEDGQVRDKKSTTRDRPKKKKWYNIHLKVDKRKPC
;
A
#
# COMPACT_ATOMS: atom_id res chain seq x y z
N MET A 1 42.71 -30.19 38.70
CA MET A 1 41.32 -29.74 38.93
C MET A 1 41.08 -28.42 38.18
N PRO A 2 40.55 -28.44 36.95
CA PRO A 2 39.91 -27.27 36.34
C PRO A 2 38.42 -27.21 36.75
N GLY A 3 37.92 -26.01 37.08
CA GLY A 3 36.52 -25.82 37.52
C GLY A 3 35.54 -25.58 36.36
N HIS A 4 34.29 -26.00 36.53
CA HIS A 4 33.19 -25.71 35.59
C HIS A 4 32.80 -24.22 35.57
N LYS A 5 32.39 -23.74 34.39
CA LYS A 5 31.10 -23.05 34.20
C LYS A 5 30.54 -23.36 32.79
N PRO A 6 29.22 -23.37 32.59
CA PRO A 6 28.59 -24.01 31.42
C PRO A 6 28.46 -23.07 30.21
N LYS A 7 28.18 -23.68 29.05
CA LYS A 7 27.61 -22.98 27.89
C LYS A 7 26.14 -22.68 28.17
N SER A 8 25.69 -21.44 27.92
CA SER A 8 24.28 -21.12 27.68
C SER A 8 24.00 -21.10 26.17
N GLU A 9 22.74 -21.25 25.80
CA GLU A 9 22.34 -21.71 24.47
C GLU A 9 21.93 -20.58 23.50
N LYS A 10 21.57 -20.95 22.26
CA LYS A 10 21.08 -20.03 21.24
C LYS A 10 19.59 -19.73 21.41
N SER A 11 19.27 -18.50 21.74
CA SER A 11 18.05 -17.79 21.32
C SER A 11 18.38 -16.28 21.28
N ASP A 12 17.73 -15.39 20.52
CA ASP A 12 16.48 -15.52 19.75
C ASP A 12 16.52 -14.79 18.39
N ALA A 13 15.38 -14.79 17.71
CA ALA A 13 15.08 -14.18 16.40
C ALA A 13 15.85 -12.91 15.99
N ALA A 14 16.30 -12.88 14.73
CA ALA A 14 16.93 -11.72 14.12
C ALA A 14 15.92 -10.59 13.81
N LYS A 15 15.73 -9.64 14.76
CA LYS A 15 15.31 -8.28 14.41
C LYS A 15 16.33 -7.69 13.42
N GLN A 16 15.88 -7.05 12.33
CA GLN A 16 16.78 -6.25 11.50
C GLN A 16 17.20 -4.98 12.26
N GLN A 17 18.37 -5.03 12.87
CA GLN A 17 18.93 -3.91 13.62
C GLN A 17 19.33 -2.79 12.65
N ARG A 18 18.62 -1.64 12.73
CA ARG A 18 18.86 -0.47 11.87
C ARG A 18 20.30 0.04 12.07
N ARG A 19 20.94 0.53 11.00
CA ARG A 19 22.29 1.12 11.05
C ARG A 19 22.27 2.50 11.73
N ASP A 20 23.34 2.83 12.44
CA ASP A 20 23.51 4.09 13.17
C ASP A 20 23.41 5.30 12.20
N PRO A 21 22.55 6.30 12.46
CA PRO A 21 22.45 7.53 11.67
C PRO A 21 23.77 8.24 11.37
N TYR A 22 24.71 8.24 12.31
CA TYR A 22 26.01 8.89 12.15
C TYR A 22 26.87 8.13 11.11
N ASP A 23 26.89 6.79 11.17
CA ASP A 23 27.57 5.94 10.19
C ASP A 23 26.91 6.01 8.80
N VAL A 24 25.57 6.08 8.74
CA VAL A 24 24.81 6.13 7.49
C VAL A 24 24.98 7.45 6.74
N LEU A 25 25.10 8.58 7.46
CA LEU A 25 25.48 9.86 6.85
C LEU A 25 27.00 9.99 6.64
N GLY A 26 27.81 9.22 7.37
CA GLY A 26 29.28 9.28 7.34
C GLY A 26 29.83 10.50 8.06
N VAL A 27 29.29 10.81 9.25
CA VAL A 27 29.61 11.98 10.08
C VAL A 27 29.95 11.56 11.51
N SER A 28 30.61 12.45 12.27
CA SER A 28 30.93 12.18 13.67
C SER A 28 29.71 12.40 14.57
N ARG A 29 29.67 11.73 15.73
CA ARG A 29 28.68 12.04 16.79
C ARG A 29 28.77 13.50 17.26
N ASN A 30 29.95 14.10 17.15
CA ASN A 30 30.19 15.51 17.50
C ASN A 30 29.99 16.48 16.31
N SER A 31 29.50 16.03 15.16
CA SER A 31 29.32 16.90 13.98
C SER A 31 28.24 17.96 14.20
N THR A 32 28.48 19.13 13.62
CA THR A 32 27.56 20.27 13.60
C THR A 32 26.39 20.03 12.63
N ASP A 33 25.28 20.74 12.84
CA ASP A 33 24.08 20.61 12.00
C ASP A 33 24.37 21.00 10.55
N HIS A 34 25.32 21.92 10.33
CA HIS A 34 25.79 22.27 8.99
C HIS A 34 26.52 21.11 8.31
N GLU A 35 27.37 20.38 9.03
CA GLU A 35 28.06 19.18 8.51
C GLU A 35 27.08 18.05 8.23
N ILE A 36 26.14 17.78 9.16
CA ILE A 36 25.06 16.80 8.99
C ILE A 36 24.22 17.11 7.74
N LYS A 37 23.79 18.37 7.58
CA LYS A 37 23.06 18.86 6.40
C LYS A 37 23.90 18.78 5.13
N SER A 38 25.23 18.94 5.21
CA SER A 38 26.12 18.80 4.06
C SER A 38 26.34 17.35 3.63
N ALA A 39 26.56 16.45 4.60
CA ALA A 39 26.71 15.02 4.37
C ALA A 39 25.42 14.39 3.83
N TYR A 40 24.27 14.77 4.38
CA TYR A 40 22.97 14.40 3.84
C TYR A 40 22.82 14.81 2.37
N ARG A 41 23.07 16.09 2.01
CA ARG A 41 22.98 16.57 0.61
C ARG A 41 23.86 15.73 -0.34
N LYS A 42 25.09 15.41 0.10
CA LYS A 42 26.05 14.58 -0.65
C LYS A 42 25.53 13.14 -0.86
N MET A 43 24.96 12.53 0.17
CA MET A 43 24.44 11.16 0.12
C MET A 43 23.10 11.05 -0.64
N ALA A 44 22.20 12.02 -0.47
CA ALA A 44 20.95 12.10 -1.22
C ALA A 44 21.19 12.25 -2.73
N LEU A 45 22.14 13.10 -3.14
CA LEU A 45 22.56 13.25 -4.55
C LEU A 45 23.22 12.00 -5.14
N LYS A 46 23.85 11.16 -4.29
CA LYS A 46 24.51 9.90 -4.66
C LYS A 46 23.50 8.79 -4.90
N TYR A 47 22.55 8.61 -3.98
CA TYR A 47 21.56 7.51 -4.00
C TYR A 47 20.20 7.90 -4.64
N HIS A 48 20.11 9.04 -5.29
CA HIS A 48 18.88 9.60 -5.87
C HIS A 48 18.15 8.66 -6.87
N PRO A 49 16.79 8.55 -6.83
CA PRO A 49 16.01 7.62 -7.67
C PRO A 49 16.06 7.90 -9.17
N ASP A 50 16.26 9.15 -9.57
CA ASP A 50 16.32 9.55 -10.99
C ASP A 50 17.62 9.10 -11.65
N LYS A 51 18.69 8.97 -10.86
CA LYS A 51 20.01 8.50 -11.33
C LYS A 51 20.13 6.98 -11.20
N ASN A 52 19.72 6.43 -10.06
CA ASN A 52 19.86 5.01 -9.73
C ASN A 52 18.58 4.25 -10.07
N ALA A 53 18.07 4.44 -11.29
CA ALA A 53 16.65 4.20 -11.57
C ALA A 53 16.20 2.73 -11.46
N ASN A 54 17.14 1.78 -11.56
CA ASN A 54 16.91 0.34 -11.55
C ASN A 54 17.69 -0.38 -10.42
N ASP A 55 18.30 0.34 -9.48
CA ASP A 55 19.06 -0.25 -8.37
C ASP A 55 18.25 -0.25 -7.05
N PRO A 56 17.78 -1.42 -6.55
CA PRO A 56 17.09 -1.48 -5.26
C PRO A 56 18.00 -1.10 -4.09
N LYS A 57 19.32 -1.35 -4.17
CA LYS A 57 20.26 -1.02 -3.09
C LYS A 57 20.40 0.48 -2.89
N ALA A 58 20.33 1.27 -3.97
CA ALA A 58 20.28 2.72 -3.88
C ALA A 58 18.99 3.22 -3.20
N ALA A 59 17.84 2.61 -3.49
CA ALA A 59 16.57 2.95 -2.84
C ALA A 59 16.55 2.63 -1.34
N ASP A 60 17.17 1.51 -0.93
CA ASP A 60 17.34 1.14 0.48
C ASP A 60 18.36 2.05 1.19
N MET A 61 19.54 2.28 0.60
CA MET A 61 20.54 3.21 1.13
C MET A 61 19.97 4.62 1.33
N PHE A 62 19.15 5.11 0.39
CA PHE A 62 18.55 6.43 0.52
C PHE A 62 17.46 6.48 1.60
N LYS A 63 16.64 5.44 1.78
CA LYS A 63 15.69 5.34 2.92
C LYS A 63 16.42 5.45 4.25
N GLU A 64 17.57 4.78 4.39
CA GLU A 64 18.37 4.89 5.61
C GLU A 64 18.99 6.28 5.76
N VAL A 65 19.57 6.88 4.71
CA VAL A 65 20.05 8.28 4.71
C VAL A 65 18.95 9.29 5.05
N THR A 66 17.71 9.02 4.65
CA THR A 66 16.51 9.82 4.98
C THR A 66 16.21 9.77 6.47
N PHE A 67 16.03 8.56 7.00
CA PHE A 67 15.72 8.32 8.41
C PHE A 67 16.83 8.87 9.33
N SER A 68 18.08 8.68 8.92
CA SER A 68 19.26 9.18 9.64
C SER A 68 19.29 10.71 9.73
N TYR A 69 18.96 11.41 8.64
CA TYR A 69 18.88 12.87 8.68
C TYR A 69 17.68 13.38 9.46
N ASN A 70 16.53 12.69 9.45
CA ASN A 70 15.37 13.06 10.27
C ASN A 70 15.69 13.00 11.77
N ILE A 71 16.47 12.00 12.20
CA ILE A 71 16.96 11.89 13.59
C ILE A 71 18.01 12.97 13.89
N LEU A 72 19.00 13.19 13.01
CA LEU A 72 20.17 14.01 13.33
C LEU A 72 20.05 15.50 13.01
N SER A 73 19.02 15.95 12.27
CA SER A 73 18.81 17.38 11.96
C SER A 73 17.84 18.10 12.91
N ASP A 74 17.21 17.34 13.80
CA ASP A 74 16.32 17.80 14.86
C ASP A 74 17.06 17.63 16.21
N PRO A 75 17.40 18.72 16.93
CA PRO A 75 18.20 18.64 18.14
C PRO A 75 17.59 17.77 19.25
N ASP A 76 16.26 17.74 19.36
CA ASP A 76 15.58 16.96 20.39
C ASP A 76 15.53 15.47 20.00
N LYS A 77 15.22 15.14 18.74
CA LYS A 77 15.29 13.73 18.27
C LYS A 77 16.71 13.18 18.29
N ARG A 78 17.71 14.01 17.95
CA ARG A 78 19.13 13.66 18.08
C ARG A 78 19.47 13.34 19.53
N ARG A 79 19.06 14.19 20.47
CA ARG A 79 19.25 13.97 21.92
C ARG A 79 18.50 12.74 22.43
N GLN A 80 17.28 12.48 21.99
CA GLN A 80 16.54 11.25 22.31
C GLN A 80 17.31 10.01 21.81
N TYR A 81 17.77 10.02 20.56
CA TYR A 81 18.54 8.92 19.96
C TYR A 81 19.89 8.70 20.66
N ASP A 82 20.63 9.77 20.95
CA ASP A 82 21.92 9.70 21.66
C ASP A 82 21.77 9.16 23.10
N THR A 83 20.59 9.33 23.72
CA THR A 83 20.28 8.87 25.08
C THR A 83 19.74 7.44 25.12
N SER A 84 18.85 7.09 24.20
CA SER A 84 17.98 5.88 24.28
C SER A 84 17.95 5.03 23.01
N GLY A 85 18.70 5.39 21.97
CA GLY A 85 18.71 4.68 20.69
C GLY A 85 17.37 4.75 19.94
N PHE A 86 17.11 3.76 19.08
CA PHE A 86 15.91 3.76 18.23
C PHE A 86 14.59 3.51 18.99
N GLU A 87 14.63 2.86 20.15
CA GLU A 87 13.39 2.44 20.85
C GLU A 87 12.60 3.63 21.42
N ALA A 88 13.24 4.78 21.66
CA ALA A 88 12.53 6.03 21.98
C ALA A 88 11.91 6.69 20.73
N VAL A 89 12.66 6.76 19.62
CA VAL A 89 12.26 7.48 18.41
C VAL A 89 11.10 6.79 17.68
N GLU A 90 11.03 5.45 17.71
CA GLU A 90 9.95 4.70 17.05
C GLU A 90 8.56 4.93 17.70
N SER A 91 8.48 5.39 18.95
CA SER A 91 7.19 5.67 19.63
C SER A 91 6.50 6.94 19.13
N GLU A 92 7.23 7.98 18.76
CA GLU A 92 6.66 9.21 18.17
C GLU A 92 6.45 9.11 16.64
N SER A 93 6.84 7.98 16.02
CA SER A 93 6.90 7.81 14.56
C SER A 93 5.64 7.20 13.92
N GLN A 94 4.55 6.99 14.65
CA GLN A 94 3.37 6.24 14.13
C GLN A 94 2.33 7.11 13.42
N ASP A 95 2.07 8.33 13.89
CA ASP A 95 1.13 9.28 13.26
C ASP A 95 1.86 10.22 12.28
N LEU A 96 2.31 9.65 11.15
CA LEU A 96 3.20 10.33 10.21
C LEU A 96 2.48 11.29 9.24
N GLU A 97 1.62 12.18 9.74
CA GLU A 97 1.20 13.39 9.02
C GLU A 97 2.34 14.42 9.06
N VAL A 98 3.29 14.28 8.13
CA VAL A 98 4.48 15.13 8.11
C VAL A 98 4.13 16.52 7.57
N ASP A 99 4.10 17.53 8.44
CA ASP A 99 4.20 18.91 8.00
C ASP A 99 5.59 19.17 7.37
N LEU A 100 5.61 19.22 6.04
CA LEU A 100 6.81 19.37 5.22
C LEU A 100 7.10 20.84 4.87
N SER A 101 6.36 21.80 5.43
CA SER A 101 6.46 23.24 5.11
C SER A 101 7.82 23.87 5.45
N SER A 102 8.42 23.47 6.57
CA SER A 102 9.55 24.17 7.21
C SER A 102 10.95 23.86 6.65
N LEU A 103 11.11 22.85 5.79
CA LEU A 103 12.43 22.28 5.40
C LEU A 103 12.68 22.29 3.87
N GLY A 104 12.85 23.49 3.33
CA GLY A 104 13.03 23.74 1.89
C GLY A 104 14.17 22.97 1.20
N ALA A 105 13.98 22.71 -0.11
CA ALA A 105 14.90 22.08 -1.07
C ALA A 105 15.39 20.63 -0.76
N VAL A 106 15.23 20.14 0.46
CA VAL A 106 15.60 18.78 0.89
C VAL A 106 14.42 17.81 0.74
N ASN A 107 13.22 18.22 1.19
CA ASN A 107 11.99 17.42 1.13
C ASN A 107 11.66 16.92 -0.30
N THR A 108 12.02 17.75 -1.28
CA THR A 108 12.17 17.50 -2.72
C THR A 108 12.73 16.12 -3.09
N MET A 109 13.77 15.62 -2.41
CA MET A 109 14.39 14.33 -2.74
C MET A 109 13.66 13.14 -2.09
N PHE A 110 13.02 13.34 -0.93
CA PHE A 110 12.25 12.31 -0.24
C PHE A 110 10.99 11.93 -1.04
N ALA A 111 10.23 12.93 -1.48
CA ALA A 111 8.99 12.74 -2.25
C ALA A 111 9.16 11.88 -3.50
N ALA A 112 10.30 12.01 -4.20
CA ALA A 112 10.61 11.23 -5.38
C ALA A 112 10.73 9.71 -5.08
N LEU A 113 11.29 9.32 -3.93
CA LEU A 113 11.66 7.92 -3.68
C LEU A 113 10.53 7.05 -3.13
N PHE A 114 9.70 7.57 -2.21
CA PHE A 114 8.52 6.83 -1.74
C PHE A 114 7.61 6.46 -2.92
N SER A 115 7.43 7.38 -3.88
CA SER A 115 6.65 7.14 -5.11
C SER A 115 7.19 6.01 -6.00
N LYS A 116 8.45 5.60 -5.78
CA LYS A 116 9.13 4.49 -6.47
C LYS A 116 9.18 3.20 -5.62
N LEU A 117 8.88 3.30 -4.33
CA LEU A 117 8.75 2.22 -3.36
C LEU A 117 7.29 1.74 -3.19
N GLY A 118 6.36 2.29 -3.97
CA GLY A 118 4.93 1.96 -3.92
C GLY A 118 4.11 2.77 -2.91
N VAL A 119 4.73 3.72 -2.19
CA VAL A 119 4.04 4.61 -1.25
C VAL A 119 3.80 5.97 -1.92
N PRO A 120 2.55 6.34 -2.26
CA PRO A 120 2.29 7.62 -2.90
C PRO A 120 2.45 8.77 -1.88
N ILE A 121 3.60 9.45 -1.90
CA ILE A 121 3.69 10.78 -1.28
C ILE A 121 2.81 11.73 -2.11
N LYS A 122 1.71 12.20 -1.49
CA LYS A 122 0.96 13.36 -1.94
C LYS A 122 1.86 14.58 -1.78
N THR A 123 2.19 15.23 -2.88
CA THR A 123 2.85 16.54 -2.91
C THR A 123 1.80 17.61 -2.65
N THR A 124 2.17 18.74 -2.05
CA THR A 124 1.33 19.96 -1.97
C THR A 124 1.71 20.97 -3.06
N VAL A 125 0.94 22.04 -3.22
CA VAL A 125 1.39 23.24 -3.94
C VAL A 125 2.28 24.06 -3.00
N SER A 126 3.33 24.71 -3.51
CA SER A 126 4.22 25.54 -2.68
C SER A 126 3.43 26.68 -2.01
N ALA A 127 3.59 26.83 -0.69
CA ALA A 127 2.98 27.92 0.07
C ALA A 127 3.27 29.29 -0.56
N THR A 128 4.51 29.52 -1.01
CA THR A 128 4.91 30.75 -1.71
C THR A 128 4.06 31.07 -2.95
N VAL A 129 3.64 30.05 -3.71
CA VAL A 129 2.82 30.23 -4.93
C VAL A 129 1.36 30.52 -4.57
N LEU A 130 0.89 29.99 -3.44
CA LEU A 130 -0.44 30.30 -2.89
C LEU A 130 -0.46 31.70 -2.26
N GLU A 131 0.60 32.10 -1.56
CA GLU A 131 0.79 33.44 -1.00
C GLU A 131 0.91 34.50 -2.11
N GLU A 132 1.70 34.25 -3.17
CA GLU A 132 1.77 35.13 -4.34
C GLU A 132 0.38 35.28 -5.00
N ALA A 133 -0.40 34.19 -5.11
CA ALA A 133 -1.74 34.21 -5.69
C ALA A 133 -2.75 34.97 -4.80
N LEU A 134 -2.75 34.71 -3.49
CA LEU A 134 -3.64 35.33 -2.51
C LEU A 134 -3.38 36.84 -2.32
N ASN A 135 -2.15 37.28 -2.57
CA ASN A 135 -1.78 38.71 -2.59
C ASN A 135 -1.92 39.36 -3.98
N GLY A 136 -2.47 38.65 -4.99
CA GLY A 136 -2.67 39.18 -6.34
C GLY A 136 -1.39 39.45 -7.14
N MET A 137 -0.24 38.91 -6.70
CA MET A 137 1.09 39.17 -7.28
C MET A 137 1.43 38.25 -8.48
N VAL A 138 0.47 37.47 -8.98
CA VAL A 138 0.66 36.48 -10.05
C VAL A 138 0.28 36.98 -11.43
N PHE A 139 1.06 36.61 -12.45
CA PHE A 139 0.79 36.99 -13.84
C PHE A 139 -0.23 36.04 -14.52
N ILE A 140 -1.49 36.45 -14.51
CA ILE A 140 -2.62 35.76 -15.14
C ILE A 140 -2.65 36.04 -16.65
N ARG A 141 -2.79 35.00 -17.48
CA ARG A 141 -2.82 35.10 -18.95
C ARG A 141 -4.21 34.77 -19.51
N PRO A 142 -4.77 35.54 -20.45
CA PRO A 142 -6.04 35.17 -21.08
C PRO A 142 -5.91 33.83 -21.85
N LEU A 143 -6.89 32.96 -21.66
CA LEU A 143 -7.00 31.66 -22.33
C LEU A 143 -8.38 31.56 -23.01
N PRO A 144 -8.47 31.81 -24.33
CA PRO A 144 -9.73 31.72 -25.05
C PRO A 144 -10.27 30.28 -25.10
N LEU A 145 -11.59 30.15 -25.05
CA LEU A 145 -12.27 28.86 -25.18
C LEU A 145 -11.97 28.21 -26.54
N GLY A 146 -11.75 26.90 -26.53
CA GLY A 146 -11.41 26.12 -27.74
C GLY A 146 -10.00 26.35 -28.28
N GLN A 147 -9.13 27.09 -27.58
CA GLN A 147 -7.76 27.35 -28.04
C GLN A 147 -6.72 26.64 -27.14
N PRO A 148 -6.08 25.55 -27.61
CA PRO A 148 -5.03 24.88 -26.86
C PRO A 148 -3.74 25.69 -26.81
N VAL A 149 -3.24 25.97 -25.61
CA VAL A 149 -2.05 26.77 -25.36
C VAL A 149 -0.93 25.89 -24.79
N PHE A 150 0.12 25.68 -25.59
CA PHE A 150 1.35 25.04 -25.15
C PHE A 150 2.21 25.99 -24.32
N ARG A 151 2.69 25.54 -23.17
CA ARG A 151 3.65 26.25 -22.30
C ARG A 151 4.58 25.25 -21.60
N LYS A 152 5.59 25.82 -20.96
CA LYS A 152 6.55 25.13 -20.10
C LYS A 152 6.63 25.92 -18.81
N VAL A 153 6.35 25.30 -17.66
CA VAL A 153 6.43 25.92 -16.34
C VAL A 153 7.61 25.33 -15.56
N GLU A 154 8.28 26.16 -14.77
CA GLU A 154 9.38 25.79 -13.91
C GLU A 154 8.94 24.84 -12.78
N LYS A 155 9.92 24.16 -12.17
CA LYS A 155 9.69 23.30 -11.00
C LYS A 155 9.17 24.11 -9.81
N GLN A 156 8.08 23.67 -9.20
CA GLN A 156 7.42 24.32 -8.05
C GLN A 156 6.90 25.74 -8.32
N CYS A 157 6.72 26.12 -9.59
CA CYS A 157 6.08 27.37 -10.01
C CYS A 157 4.70 27.09 -10.62
N ALA A 158 3.84 28.12 -10.74
CA ALA A 158 2.55 28.00 -11.43
C ALA A 158 2.42 29.01 -12.58
N HIS A 159 1.68 28.62 -13.61
CA HIS A 159 1.19 29.51 -14.65
C HIS A 159 -0.32 29.67 -14.53
N PHE A 160 -0.77 30.90 -14.32
CA PHE A 160 -2.17 31.27 -14.13
C PHE A 160 -2.81 31.72 -15.45
N TYR A 161 -4.08 31.38 -15.61
CA TYR A 161 -4.87 31.58 -16.82
C TYR A 161 -6.27 32.07 -16.49
N SER A 162 -6.71 33.17 -17.09
CA SER A 162 -8.08 33.67 -17.00
C SER A 162 -8.91 33.18 -18.18
N VAL A 163 -10.10 32.65 -17.88
CA VAL A 163 -11.09 32.21 -18.86
C VAL A 163 -12.39 32.93 -18.56
N THR A 164 -12.88 33.73 -19.50
CA THR A 164 -14.19 34.39 -19.39
C THR A 164 -15.24 33.56 -20.11
N ILE A 165 -16.34 33.23 -19.43
CA ILE A 165 -17.44 32.41 -19.95
C ILE A 165 -18.76 33.17 -19.89
N SER A 166 -19.56 33.07 -20.96
CA SER A 166 -20.92 33.62 -21.00
C SER A 166 -21.92 32.73 -20.26
N GLU A 167 -23.12 33.27 -19.98
CA GLU A 167 -24.22 32.53 -19.36
C GLU A 167 -24.63 31.28 -20.15
N LYS A 168 -24.53 31.31 -21.48
CA LYS A 168 -24.79 30.14 -22.34
C LYS A 168 -23.72 29.06 -22.20
N GLU A 169 -22.47 29.44 -21.99
CA GLU A 169 -21.34 28.52 -21.82
C GLU A 169 -21.31 27.95 -20.39
N ALA A 170 -21.64 28.77 -19.39
CA ALA A 170 -21.92 28.34 -18.03
C ALA A 170 -23.04 27.27 -17.98
N GLN A 171 -24.19 27.53 -18.63
CA GLN A 171 -25.31 26.58 -18.69
C GLN A 171 -24.98 25.31 -19.51
N ALA A 172 -24.17 25.43 -20.56
CA ALA A 172 -23.68 24.27 -21.31
C ALA A 172 -22.66 23.44 -20.50
N GLY A 173 -21.94 24.07 -19.58
CA GLY A 173 -20.86 23.50 -18.79
C GLY A 173 -19.49 23.69 -19.42
N LEU A 174 -18.45 23.47 -18.61
CA LEU A 174 -17.06 23.77 -18.95
C LEU A 174 -16.14 22.58 -18.64
N VAL A 175 -15.13 22.34 -19.49
CA VAL A 175 -14.07 21.35 -19.23
C VAL A 175 -12.71 22.00 -19.40
N CYS A 176 -11.95 22.12 -18.30
CA CYS A 176 -10.55 22.49 -18.36
C CYS A 176 -9.70 21.21 -18.45
N ARG A 177 -8.86 21.08 -19.48
CA ARG A 177 -7.96 19.92 -19.67
C ARG A 177 -6.51 20.35 -19.82
N VAL A 178 -5.61 19.62 -19.16
CA VAL A 178 -4.16 19.80 -19.26
C VAL A 178 -3.52 18.47 -19.61
N GLN A 179 -2.58 18.46 -20.57
CA GLN A 179 -1.87 17.25 -21.00
C GLN A 179 -0.35 17.50 -21.15
N SER A 180 0.47 16.51 -20.79
CA SER A 180 1.91 16.52 -21.01
C SER A 180 2.35 15.28 -21.80
N ALA A 181 2.84 15.48 -23.03
CA ALA A 181 3.42 14.43 -23.86
C ALA A 181 4.72 13.84 -23.26
N GLU A 182 5.43 14.63 -22.46
CA GLU A 182 6.62 14.19 -21.71
C GLU A 182 6.29 13.29 -20.51
N LYS A 183 5.00 13.11 -20.18
CA LYS A 183 4.51 12.39 -18.98
C LYS A 183 5.00 13.02 -17.67
N SER A 184 5.19 14.34 -17.66
CA SER A 184 5.57 15.08 -16.45
C SER A 184 4.46 15.04 -15.39
N LYS A 185 4.85 15.10 -14.11
CA LYS A 185 3.89 15.40 -13.04
C LYS A 185 3.58 16.88 -13.02
N PHE A 186 2.31 17.22 -12.86
CA PHE A 186 1.82 18.58 -12.66
C PHE A 186 0.51 18.54 -11.87
N LYS A 187 0.05 19.71 -11.43
CA LYS A 187 -1.32 19.89 -10.95
C LYS A 187 -2.07 20.88 -11.81
N LEU A 188 -3.34 20.61 -12.04
CA LEU A 188 -4.31 21.60 -12.50
C LEU A 188 -5.00 22.14 -11.26
N LEU A 189 -5.05 23.46 -11.12
CA LEU A 189 -5.70 24.17 -10.02
C LEU A 189 -6.85 25.01 -10.57
N TYR A 190 -7.92 25.14 -9.81
CA TYR A 190 -8.96 26.17 -9.99
C TYR A 190 -8.90 27.08 -8.77
N LEU A 191 -9.00 28.39 -9.01
CA LEU A 191 -8.91 29.41 -7.97
C LEU A 191 -10.11 30.34 -8.06
N ASP A 192 -10.74 30.58 -6.92
CA ASP A 192 -11.77 31.61 -6.77
C ASP A 192 -11.10 32.98 -6.55
N GLN A 193 -11.83 34.04 -6.93
CA GLN A 193 -11.34 35.41 -6.83
C GLN A 193 -11.84 36.08 -5.54
N GLU A 194 -10.90 36.55 -4.74
CA GLU A 194 -11.14 37.21 -3.46
C GLU A 194 -11.47 38.70 -3.64
N GLU A 195 -12.19 39.30 -2.68
CA GLU A 195 -12.59 40.72 -2.72
C GLU A 195 -11.40 41.69 -2.78
N ASN A 196 -10.23 41.28 -2.28
CA ASN A 196 -8.98 42.04 -2.32
C ASN A 196 -8.26 41.97 -3.69
N GLY A 197 -8.81 41.24 -4.67
CA GLY A 197 -8.19 40.97 -5.97
C GLY A 197 -7.19 39.81 -5.98
N GLY A 198 -7.04 39.12 -4.84
CA GLY A 198 -6.28 37.89 -4.70
C GLY A 198 -7.01 36.66 -5.24
N LEU A 199 -6.35 35.50 -5.12
CA LEU A 199 -6.85 34.21 -5.56
C LEU A 199 -6.66 33.15 -4.47
N SER A 200 -7.73 32.48 -4.07
CA SER A 200 -7.70 31.35 -3.13
C SER A 200 -7.81 30.01 -3.88
N LEU A 201 -7.21 28.95 -3.33
CA LEU A 201 -7.22 27.63 -3.97
C LEU A 201 -8.55 26.92 -3.70
N ALA A 202 -9.36 26.73 -4.74
CA ALA A 202 -10.70 26.13 -4.63
C ALA A 202 -10.77 24.66 -5.10
N LEU A 203 -9.96 24.23 -6.08
CA LEU A 203 -9.81 22.81 -6.43
C LEU A 203 -8.36 22.46 -6.86
N GLN A 204 -7.97 21.20 -6.65
CA GLN A 204 -6.71 20.62 -7.14
C GLN A 204 -6.93 19.25 -7.81
N GLU A 205 -6.40 19.09 -9.03
CA GLU A 205 -6.23 17.80 -9.71
C GLU A 205 -4.75 17.45 -9.86
N ASP A 206 -4.35 16.28 -9.36
CA ASP A 206 -3.05 15.67 -9.65
C ASP A 206 -3.05 15.05 -11.07
N SER A 207 -1.97 15.24 -11.84
CA SER A 207 -1.86 14.65 -13.18
C SER A 207 -1.76 13.12 -13.14
N ALA A 208 -2.75 12.42 -13.71
CA ALA A 208 -2.75 10.98 -13.89
C ALA A 208 -2.06 10.56 -15.21
N LYS A 209 -1.63 9.30 -15.31
CA LYS A 209 -1.03 8.75 -16.55
C LYS A 209 -2.13 8.17 -17.46
N THR A 210 -2.41 8.84 -18.56
CA THR A 210 -3.47 8.48 -19.51
C THR A 210 -2.86 8.00 -20.82
N GLY A 211 -2.79 6.67 -20.98
CA GLY A 211 -2.22 6.03 -22.17
C GLY A 211 -0.75 6.40 -22.41
N LYS A 212 -0.51 7.27 -23.40
CA LYS A 212 0.83 7.74 -23.79
C LYS A 212 1.25 9.07 -23.14
N VAL A 213 0.34 9.79 -22.48
CA VAL A 213 0.60 11.12 -21.86
C VAL A 213 0.37 11.09 -20.35
N THR A 214 0.65 12.18 -19.64
CA THR A 214 -0.05 12.50 -18.39
C THR A 214 -1.12 13.56 -18.64
N SER A 215 -2.20 13.55 -17.87
CA SER A 215 -3.33 14.48 -18.00
C SER A 215 -3.98 14.79 -16.65
N ALA A 216 -4.50 16.00 -16.50
CA ALA A 216 -5.49 16.36 -15.49
C ALA A 216 -6.70 17.02 -16.17
N GLY A 217 -7.87 16.96 -15.54
CA GLY A 217 -9.08 17.56 -16.09
C GLY A 217 -10.09 17.90 -15.01
N MET A 218 -10.70 19.08 -15.11
CA MET A 218 -11.80 19.56 -14.25
C MET A 218 -13.06 19.69 -15.11
N TYR A 219 -14.19 19.23 -14.57
CA TYR A 219 -15.43 18.97 -15.32
C TYR A 219 -16.62 19.65 -14.64
N PHE A 220 -16.98 20.83 -15.11
CA PHE A 220 -18.05 21.67 -14.57
C PHE A 220 -19.30 21.52 -15.44
N LEU A 221 -19.95 20.35 -15.38
CA LEU A 221 -20.92 19.92 -16.38
C LEU A 221 -22.39 20.32 -16.11
N GLY A 222 -22.67 21.02 -15.00
CA GLY A 222 -24.04 21.34 -14.58
C GLY A 222 -24.77 20.14 -13.94
N PHE A 223 -24.02 19.16 -13.45
CA PHE A 223 -24.48 18.04 -12.64
C PHE A 223 -23.29 17.45 -11.86
N PRO A 224 -23.51 16.75 -10.72
CA PRO A 224 -22.43 16.15 -9.95
C PRO A 224 -21.66 15.10 -10.76
N VAL A 225 -20.38 15.38 -11.02
CA VAL A 225 -19.40 14.44 -11.61
C VAL A 225 -18.62 13.79 -10.47
N TYR A 226 -18.19 12.53 -10.64
CA TYR A 226 -17.59 11.74 -9.57
C TYR A 226 -16.13 11.36 -9.84
N ARG A 227 -15.34 11.32 -8.76
CA ARG A 227 -13.95 10.84 -8.75
C ARG A 227 -13.85 9.53 -7.99
N LEU A 228 -12.99 8.62 -8.45
CA LEU A 228 -12.62 7.42 -7.72
C LEU A 228 -11.22 7.60 -7.11
N ASP A 229 -11.12 7.92 -5.82
CA ASP A 229 -9.85 7.85 -5.10
C ASP A 229 -9.46 6.38 -4.89
N GLN A 230 -8.40 5.96 -5.59
CA GLN A 230 -7.88 4.59 -5.53
C GLN A 230 -6.90 4.37 -4.37
N THR A 231 -6.48 5.43 -3.65
CA THR A 231 -5.57 5.31 -2.50
C THR A 231 -6.25 4.62 -1.32
N LEU A 232 -7.53 4.93 -1.07
CA LEU A 232 -8.38 4.28 -0.07
C LEU A 232 -8.47 2.76 -0.29
N ASN A 233 -8.58 2.34 -1.55
CA ASN A 233 -8.61 0.91 -1.91
C ASN A 233 -7.27 0.21 -1.67
N SER A 234 -6.14 0.92 -1.69
CA SER A 234 -4.80 0.33 -1.60
C SER A 234 -4.55 -0.33 -0.23
N MET A 235 -4.93 0.35 0.86
CA MET A 235 -4.60 -0.08 2.22
C MET A 235 -5.36 -1.33 2.70
N ALA A 236 -6.54 -1.63 2.12
CA ALA A 236 -7.32 -2.81 2.47
C ALA A 236 -6.70 -4.13 1.93
N THR A 237 -6.08 -4.08 0.75
CA THR A 237 -5.68 -5.26 -0.05
C THR A 237 -4.68 -6.21 0.62
N VAL A 238 -3.97 -5.77 1.67
CA VAL A 238 -2.88 -6.53 2.30
C VAL A 238 -3.38 -7.49 3.39
N LYS A 239 -4.59 -7.30 3.92
CA LYS A 239 -5.12 -8.10 5.06
C LYS A 239 -6.32 -8.99 4.71
N ASP A 240 -7.20 -8.55 3.79
CA ASP A 240 -8.40 -9.30 3.40
C ASP A 240 -8.78 -9.00 1.93
N PRO A 241 -8.82 -10.00 1.03
CA PRO A 241 -9.23 -9.80 -0.36
C PRO A 241 -10.73 -9.50 -0.51
N ASP A 242 -11.57 -9.98 0.41
CA ASP A 242 -13.02 -9.85 0.29
C ASP A 242 -13.46 -8.44 0.75
N THR A 243 -12.94 -7.93 1.87
CA THR A 243 -13.05 -6.49 2.21
C THR A 243 -12.52 -5.59 1.08
N ALA A 244 -11.43 -5.98 0.40
CA ALA A 244 -10.91 -5.21 -0.74
C ALA A 244 -11.83 -5.24 -1.99
N PHE A 245 -12.72 -6.23 -2.11
CA PHE A 245 -13.78 -6.24 -3.12
C PHE A 245 -14.95 -5.33 -2.73
N PHE A 246 -15.46 -5.44 -1.49
CA PHE A 246 -16.61 -4.66 -1.03
C PHE A 246 -16.31 -3.15 -0.95
N LYS A 247 -15.13 -2.77 -0.47
CA LYS A 247 -14.71 -1.36 -0.35
C LYS A 247 -14.33 -0.68 -1.66
N LYS A 248 -14.32 -1.41 -2.78
CA LYS A 248 -13.82 -0.94 -4.09
C LYS A 248 -14.43 0.39 -4.58
N LEU A 249 -15.65 0.73 -4.13
CA LEU A 249 -16.38 1.96 -4.48
C LEU A 249 -16.42 2.99 -3.34
N ASP A 250 -15.73 2.78 -2.22
CA ASP A 250 -15.76 3.71 -1.07
C ASP A 250 -15.19 5.09 -1.42
N GLY A 251 -14.13 5.11 -2.22
CA GLY A 251 -13.52 6.31 -2.77
C GLY A 251 -14.26 6.94 -3.94
N PHE A 252 -15.46 6.46 -4.32
CA PHE A 252 -16.26 7.06 -5.40
C PHE A 252 -17.09 8.23 -4.85
N GLN A 253 -16.55 9.44 -4.93
CA GLN A 253 -17.08 10.64 -4.28
C GLN A 253 -17.36 11.76 -5.31
N PRO A 254 -18.37 12.62 -5.09
CA PRO A 254 -18.64 13.74 -5.99
C PRO A 254 -17.51 14.77 -5.95
N CYS A 255 -17.24 15.41 -7.08
CA CYS A 255 -16.40 16.61 -7.14
C CYS A 255 -17.11 17.79 -6.45
N GLU A 256 -16.35 18.59 -5.71
CA GLU A 256 -16.86 19.65 -4.83
C GLU A 256 -17.56 20.79 -5.60
N ILE A 257 -17.10 21.11 -6.81
CA ILE A 257 -17.72 22.08 -7.71
C ILE A 257 -18.17 21.37 -8.99
N ALA A 258 -19.46 21.46 -9.31
CA ALA A 258 -20.11 20.80 -10.45
C ALA A 258 -20.49 21.75 -11.61
N GLU A 259 -20.43 23.06 -11.37
CA GLU A 259 -20.84 24.11 -12.31
C GLU A 259 -20.04 25.40 -12.08
N LEU A 260 -19.99 26.28 -13.09
CA LEU A 260 -19.38 27.61 -12.99
C LEU A 260 -20.38 28.64 -13.52
N LYS A 261 -20.40 29.83 -12.90
CA LYS A 261 -21.30 30.94 -13.26
C LYS A 261 -20.76 31.72 -14.46
N ALA A 262 -21.60 32.54 -15.09
CA ALA A 262 -21.11 33.53 -16.06
C ALA A 262 -20.12 34.49 -15.37
N GLY A 263 -18.96 34.73 -15.98
CA GLY A 263 -17.90 35.53 -15.37
C GLY A 263 -16.50 35.15 -15.85
N THR A 264 -15.48 35.60 -15.11
CA THR A 264 -14.07 35.24 -15.34
C THR A 264 -13.61 34.28 -14.25
N HIS A 265 -12.98 33.18 -14.66
CA HIS A 265 -12.48 32.10 -13.82
C HIS A 265 -10.97 31.98 -13.97
N VAL A 266 -10.28 31.61 -12.89
CA VAL A 266 -8.82 31.41 -12.92
C VAL A 266 -8.46 29.95 -12.76
N PHE A 267 -7.72 29.43 -13.73
CA PHE A 267 -7.08 28.11 -13.69
C PHE A 267 -5.56 28.30 -13.59
N ALA A 268 -4.86 27.37 -12.95
CA ALA A 268 -3.41 27.36 -12.97
C ALA A 268 -2.82 25.97 -13.23
N VAL A 269 -1.66 25.93 -13.90
CA VAL A 269 -0.87 24.70 -14.05
C VAL A 269 0.39 24.83 -13.19
N TYR A 270 0.47 24.00 -12.15
CA TYR A 270 1.59 23.97 -11.20
C TYR A 270 2.60 22.88 -11.57
N GLY A 271 3.88 23.25 -11.57
CA GLY A 271 5.01 22.40 -11.87
C GLY A 271 5.35 21.42 -10.74
N ASP A 272 4.51 20.39 -10.55
CA ASP A 272 4.67 19.34 -9.52
C ASP A 272 5.87 18.37 -9.75
N ASN A 273 6.78 18.73 -10.64
CA ASN A 273 8.09 18.11 -10.76
C ASN A 273 9.10 18.83 -9.85
N PHE A 274 9.97 18.07 -9.20
CA PHE A 274 10.99 18.61 -8.28
C PHE A 274 12.32 19.02 -8.94
N PHE A 275 12.67 18.43 -10.08
CA PHE A 275 13.97 18.62 -10.75
C PHE A 275 13.85 19.10 -12.20
N ARG A 276 12.64 19.10 -12.77
CA ARG A 276 12.38 19.37 -14.18
C ARG A 276 11.24 20.36 -14.29
N SER A 277 11.32 21.26 -15.25
CA SER A 277 10.15 21.97 -15.79
C SER A 277 9.10 20.99 -16.29
N VAL A 278 7.83 21.38 -16.31
CA VAL A 278 6.73 20.65 -16.96
C VAL A 278 6.42 21.33 -18.29
N SER A 279 6.60 20.63 -19.41
CA SER A 279 6.00 21.02 -20.69
C SER A 279 4.58 20.47 -20.78
N TYR A 280 3.59 21.32 -21.10
CA TYR A 280 2.18 20.94 -21.15
C TYR A 280 1.40 21.77 -22.19
N THR A 281 0.24 21.25 -22.60
CA THR A 281 -0.81 21.99 -23.28
C THR A 281 -1.99 22.11 -22.32
N ILE A 282 -2.47 23.33 -22.09
CA ILE A 282 -3.75 23.60 -21.41
C ILE A 282 -4.79 24.05 -22.44
N GLU A 283 -6.04 23.67 -22.26
CA GLU A 283 -7.16 24.04 -23.11
C GLU A 283 -8.44 24.04 -22.27
N VAL A 284 -9.34 24.99 -22.51
CA VAL A 284 -10.67 25.01 -21.88
C VAL A 284 -11.74 24.98 -22.94
N LEU A 285 -12.69 24.05 -22.78
CA LEU A 285 -13.74 23.75 -23.74
C LEU A 285 -15.11 24.08 -23.14
N CYS A 286 -15.96 24.74 -23.93
CA CYS A 286 -17.40 24.71 -23.69
C CYS A 286 -17.91 23.29 -23.94
N ALA A 287 -18.74 22.76 -23.04
CA ALA A 287 -19.23 21.38 -23.10
C ALA A 287 -20.45 21.19 -24.01
N ALA A 288 -20.99 22.25 -24.62
CA ALA A 288 -22.14 22.18 -25.53
C ALA A 288 -22.04 21.13 -26.65
N PRO A 289 -20.89 20.93 -27.32
CA PRO A 289 -20.77 19.92 -28.38
C PRO A 289 -20.89 18.47 -27.87
N PHE A 290 -20.64 18.24 -26.57
CA PHE A 290 -20.47 16.92 -25.96
C PHE A 290 -21.75 16.45 -25.23
N THR A 291 -22.92 16.74 -25.82
CA THR A 291 -24.22 16.50 -25.15
C THR A 291 -24.48 15.01 -24.94
N GLU A 292 -24.09 14.16 -25.90
CA GLU A 292 -24.25 12.70 -25.77
C GLU A 292 -23.30 12.15 -24.69
N GLU A 293 -22.05 12.60 -24.65
CA GLU A 293 -21.07 12.19 -23.65
C GLU A 293 -21.44 12.65 -22.23
N LYS A 294 -22.08 13.82 -22.08
CA LYS A 294 -22.63 14.30 -20.79
C LYS A 294 -23.70 13.36 -20.24
N GLU A 295 -24.67 12.98 -21.07
CA GLU A 295 -25.75 12.07 -20.63
C GLU A 295 -25.25 10.63 -20.43
N ASN A 296 -24.34 10.15 -21.29
CA ASN A 296 -23.68 8.85 -21.11
C ASN A 296 -22.86 8.80 -19.82
N LEU A 297 -22.11 9.86 -19.47
CA LEU A 297 -21.38 9.97 -18.21
C LEU A 297 -22.34 9.91 -17.02
N ARG A 298 -23.36 10.78 -17.00
CA ARG A 298 -24.38 10.83 -15.94
C ARG A 298 -25.06 9.46 -15.74
N ALA A 299 -25.39 8.77 -16.83
CA ALA A 299 -25.97 7.44 -16.78
C ALA A 299 -25.01 6.41 -16.19
N VAL A 300 -23.73 6.40 -16.61
CA VAL A 300 -22.71 5.47 -16.08
C VAL A 300 -22.44 5.73 -14.58
N GLU A 301 -22.33 6.99 -14.17
CA GLU A 301 -22.13 7.35 -12.75
C GLU A 301 -23.34 6.95 -11.90
N GLY A 302 -24.57 7.15 -12.39
CA GLY A 302 -25.80 6.67 -11.75
C GLY A 302 -25.82 5.15 -11.56
N HIS A 303 -25.35 4.38 -12.55
CA HIS A 303 -25.19 2.92 -12.41
C HIS A 303 -24.11 2.56 -11.37
N ILE A 304 -23.00 3.29 -11.29
CA ILE A 304 -21.94 3.05 -10.29
C ILE A 304 -22.47 3.32 -8.87
N LEU A 305 -23.22 4.41 -8.66
CA LEU A 305 -23.87 4.73 -7.39
C LEU A 305 -24.87 3.64 -6.98
N SER A 306 -25.67 3.17 -7.95
CA SER A 306 -26.62 2.07 -7.74
C SER A 306 -25.89 0.79 -7.30
N LYS A 307 -24.78 0.45 -7.99
CA LYS A 307 -23.94 -0.69 -7.62
C LYS A 307 -23.21 -0.52 -6.29
N ARG A 308 -22.90 0.70 -5.84
CA ARG A 308 -22.36 0.96 -4.49
C ARG A 308 -23.38 0.59 -3.40
N VAL A 309 -24.66 0.92 -3.60
CA VAL A 309 -25.74 0.56 -2.67
C VAL A 309 -26.02 -0.94 -2.68
N GLU A 310 -26.02 -1.59 -3.85
CA GLU A 310 -26.14 -3.06 -3.95
C GLU A 310 -24.97 -3.77 -3.26
N LEU A 311 -23.73 -3.31 -3.47
CA LEU A 311 -22.51 -3.93 -2.94
C LEU A 311 -22.47 -3.90 -1.40
N SER A 312 -22.95 -2.84 -0.76
CA SER A 312 -23.05 -2.73 0.70
C SER A 312 -24.10 -3.67 1.30
N LYS A 313 -25.22 -3.91 0.60
CA LYS A 313 -26.20 -4.94 1.00
C LYS A 313 -25.60 -6.34 0.87
N PHE A 314 -24.98 -6.62 -0.26
CA PHE A 314 -24.33 -7.90 -0.52
C PHE A 314 -23.17 -8.19 0.45
N GLU A 315 -22.42 -7.17 0.91
CA GLU A 315 -21.41 -7.32 1.98
C GLU A 315 -22.04 -7.84 3.28
N SER A 316 -23.23 -7.35 3.62
CA SER A 316 -23.93 -7.72 4.86
C SER A 316 -24.41 -9.17 4.81
N GLU A 317 -25.08 -9.55 3.71
CA GLU A 317 -25.52 -10.92 3.44
C GLU A 317 -24.35 -11.91 3.38
N TYR A 318 -23.27 -11.55 2.69
CA TYR A 318 -22.06 -12.36 2.59
C TYR A 318 -21.41 -12.61 3.96
N ARG A 319 -21.31 -11.59 4.81
CA ARG A 319 -20.73 -11.70 6.16
C ARG A 319 -21.57 -12.58 7.08
N GLU A 320 -22.90 -12.54 6.96
CA GLU A 320 -23.79 -13.43 7.71
C GLU A 320 -23.57 -14.90 7.32
N VAL A 321 -23.59 -15.21 6.02
CA VAL A 321 -23.37 -16.57 5.50
C VAL A 321 -21.97 -17.08 5.86
N LEU A 322 -20.94 -16.22 5.80
CA LEU A 322 -19.57 -16.56 6.19
C LEU A 322 -19.49 -16.93 7.69
N ALA A 323 -20.16 -16.17 8.56
CA ALA A 323 -20.22 -16.48 9.99
C ALA A 323 -20.88 -17.84 10.27
N GLN A 324 -22.04 -18.11 9.64
CA GLN A 324 -22.74 -19.41 9.75
C GLN A 324 -21.87 -20.57 9.24
N PHE A 325 -21.14 -20.37 8.14
CA PHE A 325 -20.21 -21.38 7.61
C PHE A 325 -19.02 -21.63 8.56
N THR A 326 -18.47 -20.58 9.17
CA THR A 326 -17.39 -20.69 10.17
C THR A 326 -17.86 -21.40 11.44
N GLU A 327 -19.08 -21.14 11.92
CA GLU A 327 -19.68 -21.88 13.04
C GLU A 327 -19.80 -23.38 12.70
N MET A 328 -20.41 -23.71 11.55
CA MET A 328 -20.64 -25.10 11.14
C MET A 328 -19.34 -25.87 10.91
N THR A 329 -18.30 -25.23 10.35
CA THR A 329 -16.98 -25.87 10.17
C THR A 329 -16.21 -26.03 11.49
N SER A 330 -16.34 -25.07 12.43
CA SER A 330 -15.83 -25.24 13.80
C SER A 330 -16.51 -26.40 14.51
N ARG A 331 -17.85 -26.49 14.42
CA ARG A 331 -18.64 -27.58 15.02
C ARG A 331 -18.26 -28.95 14.42
N TYR A 332 -18.13 -29.04 13.10
CA TYR A 332 -17.66 -30.26 12.43
C TYR A 332 -16.29 -30.72 12.94
N ALA A 333 -15.34 -29.79 13.15
CA ALA A 333 -14.02 -30.12 13.70
C ALA A 333 -14.09 -30.61 15.16
N GLN A 334 -14.97 -30.03 15.98
CA GLN A 334 -15.21 -30.46 17.37
C GLN A 334 -15.81 -31.87 17.44
N GLU A 335 -16.86 -32.15 16.66
CA GLU A 335 -17.49 -33.48 16.57
C GLU A 335 -16.49 -34.55 16.09
N MET A 336 -15.63 -34.21 15.11
CA MET A 336 -14.56 -35.09 14.63
C MET A 336 -13.55 -35.41 15.74
N GLN A 337 -13.10 -34.41 16.51
CA GLN A 337 -12.21 -34.65 17.66
C GLN A 337 -12.87 -35.50 18.74
N ALA A 338 -14.13 -35.24 19.08
CA ALA A 338 -14.87 -36.02 20.08
C ALA A 338 -15.00 -37.50 19.67
N ILE A 339 -15.25 -37.77 18.38
CA ILE A 339 -15.28 -39.14 17.83
C ILE A 339 -13.91 -39.82 17.93
N ASP A 340 -12.82 -39.14 17.57
CA ASP A 340 -11.47 -39.69 17.66
C ASP A 340 -11.05 -39.97 19.12
N GLU A 341 -11.45 -39.12 20.08
CA GLU A 341 -11.21 -39.35 21.51
C GLU A 341 -12.01 -40.55 22.04
N LEU A 342 -13.29 -40.68 21.69
CA LEU A 342 -14.12 -41.84 22.06
C LEU A 342 -13.56 -43.14 21.45
N LEU A 343 -13.10 -43.10 20.20
CA LEU A 343 -12.44 -44.25 19.56
C LEU A 343 -11.12 -44.61 20.25
N LYS A 344 -10.34 -43.63 20.69
CA LYS A 344 -9.11 -43.83 21.47
C LYS A 344 -9.42 -44.50 22.81
N GLN A 345 -10.33 -43.93 23.61
CA GLN A 345 -10.74 -44.49 24.90
C GLN A 345 -11.24 -45.93 24.77
N ARG A 346 -12.09 -46.21 23.78
CA ARG A 346 -12.55 -47.57 23.45
C ARG A 346 -11.38 -48.51 23.16
N ASN A 347 -10.40 -48.08 22.37
CA ASN A 347 -9.26 -48.92 22.00
C ASN A 347 -8.33 -49.19 23.20
N GLU A 348 -8.18 -48.24 24.13
CA GLU A 348 -7.46 -48.41 25.39
C GLU A 348 -8.17 -49.42 26.33
N ILE A 349 -9.50 -49.33 26.45
CA ILE A 349 -10.32 -50.32 27.16
C ILE A 349 -10.17 -51.71 26.54
N HIS A 350 -10.29 -51.83 25.21
CA HIS A 350 -10.08 -53.10 24.49
C HIS A 350 -8.67 -53.66 24.69
N ALA A 351 -7.64 -52.81 24.71
CA ALA A 351 -6.27 -53.23 24.98
C ALA A 351 -6.14 -53.83 26.39
N SER A 352 -6.79 -53.23 27.41
CA SER A 352 -6.70 -53.71 28.80
C SER A 352 -7.10 -55.19 28.98
N TYR A 353 -8.17 -55.64 28.32
CA TYR A 353 -8.57 -57.06 28.33
C TYR A 353 -7.57 -58.00 27.65
N THR A 354 -6.73 -57.46 26.76
CA THR A 354 -5.78 -58.22 25.94
C THR A 354 -4.36 -58.20 26.52
N THR A 355 -4.02 -57.17 27.30
CA THR A 355 -2.71 -56.98 27.96
C THR A 355 -2.73 -57.24 29.46
N ALA A 356 -3.91 -57.47 30.07
CA ALA A 356 -4.04 -57.91 31.45
C ALA A 356 -3.17 -59.14 31.72
N PRO A 357 -2.27 -59.12 32.73
CA PRO A 357 -1.49 -60.29 33.10
C PRO A 357 -2.40 -61.44 33.48
N LEU A 358 -2.13 -62.66 32.97
CA LEU A 358 -2.86 -63.85 33.40
C LEU A 358 -2.82 -63.95 34.93
N MET A 359 -4.00 -64.03 35.55
CA MET A 359 -4.10 -64.35 36.97
C MET A 359 -3.34 -65.63 37.25
N LYS A 360 -2.34 -65.55 38.15
CA LYS A 360 -1.52 -66.69 38.56
C LYS A 360 -2.38 -67.70 39.34
N ARG A 361 -3.03 -68.63 38.62
CA ARG A 361 -3.48 -69.88 39.22
C ARG A 361 -2.28 -70.56 39.88
N SER A 362 -2.37 -70.81 41.18
CA SER A 362 -1.31 -71.39 41.99
C SER A 362 -1.11 -72.87 41.67
N SER A 363 -0.21 -73.18 40.73
CA SER A 363 0.24 -74.54 40.43
C SER A 363 1.73 -74.74 40.76
N SER A 364 2.09 -75.95 41.17
CA SER A 364 3.30 -76.23 41.93
C SER A 364 4.55 -76.51 41.08
N ARG A 365 5.37 -75.46 40.91
CA ARG A 365 6.85 -75.45 40.93
C ARG A 365 7.61 -76.79 40.71
N SER A 366 8.06 -77.03 39.48
CA SER A 366 9.30 -77.80 39.19
C SER A 366 9.84 -77.54 37.77
N LYS A 367 11.14 -77.47 37.44
CA LYS A 367 12.38 -76.89 37.98
C LYS A 367 13.48 -77.22 36.93
N SER A 368 14.27 -76.23 36.46
CA SER A 368 15.50 -76.37 35.59
C SER A 368 15.31 -77.00 34.20
N LYS A 369 16.09 -76.69 33.13
CA LYS A 369 17.31 -75.87 32.83
C LYS A 369 17.18 -75.42 31.33
N SER A 370 17.98 -74.59 30.65
CA SER A 370 19.22 -73.78 30.81
C SER A 370 19.15 -72.61 29.75
N VAL A 371 19.89 -71.48 29.75
CA VAL A 371 21.35 -71.20 29.61
C VAL A 371 21.92 -71.75 28.27
N SER A 372 22.53 -70.99 27.34
CA SER A 372 23.26 -69.69 27.39
C SER A 372 23.34 -68.92 26.04
N LYS A 373 23.62 -67.59 26.09
CA LYS A 373 24.54 -66.69 25.28
C LYS A 373 24.94 -67.03 23.82
N GLU A 374 25.30 -66.10 22.91
CA GLU A 374 25.20 -64.61 22.73
C GLU A 374 25.77 -64.21 21.32
N ALA A 375 25.79 -62.90 20.95
CA ALA A 375 26.32 -62.29 19.69
C ALA A 375 25.49 -62.55 18.39
N LYS A 376 25.28 -61.63 17.41
CA LYS A 376 26.12 -60.65 16.65
C LYS A 376 27.03 -61.33 15.59
N GLU A 377 27.16 -60.88 14.33
CA GLU A 377 26.70 -59.66 13.62
C GLU A 377 26.63 -59.88 12.07
N ASP A 378 25.92 -59.01 11.32
CA ASP A 378 25.87 -58.73 9.86
C ASP A 378 26.11 -59.80 8.74
N GLY A 379 25.30 -59.71 7.67
CA GLY A 379 25.48 -60.42 6.38
C GLY A 379 24.33 -60.17 5.38
N GLN A 380 24.60 -60.17 4.06
CA GLN A 380 23.66 -59.66 3.03
C GLN A 380 23.38 -60.60 1.83
N VAL A 381 22.16 -60.44 1.24
CA VAL A 381 21.82 -60.59 -0.21
C VAL A 381 21.54 -61.98 -0.85
N ARG A 382 20.28 -62.14 -1.36
CA ARG A 382 19.78 -62.98 -2.49
C ARG A 382 19.78 -64.54 -2.34
N ASP A 383 18.92 -65.32 -3.02
CA ASP A 383 17.78 -65.03 -3.94
C ASP A 383 16.69 -66.15 -3.99
N LYS A 384 15.55 -65.86 -4.65
CA LYS A 384 14.55 -66.77 -5.29
C LYS A 384 13.65 -67.74 -4.47
N LYS A 385 12.32 -67.46 -4.55
CA LYS A 385 11.14 -68.36 -4.83
C LYS A 385 10.90 -69.62 -3.96
N SER A 386 9.67 -70.09 -3.69
CA SER A 386 8.25 -69.67 -3.94
C SER A 386 7.34 -70.56 -3.04
N THR A 387 6.04 -70.36 -2.73
CA THR A 387 4.84 -69.95 -3.53
C THR A 387 3.67 -69.43 -2.66
N THR A 388 2.60 -68.95 -3.32
CA THR A 388 1.16 -68.99 -2.93
C THR A 388 0.59 -68.23 -1.70
N ARG A 389 -0.21 -67.18 -2.02
CA ARG A 389 -1.59 -66.84 -1.53
C ARG A 389 -1.86 -66.64 -0.01
N ASP A 390 -2.75 -65.75 0.43
CA ASP A 390 -3.47 -64.63 -0.22
C ASP A 390 -3.81 -63.58 0.88
N ARG A 391 -3.98 -62.29 0.54
CA ARG A 391 -4.22 -61.22 1.54
C ARG A 391 -5.25 -60.18 1.04
N PRO A 392 -6.39 -59.97 1.72
CA PRO A 392 -7.40 -59.02 1.27
C PRO A 392 -6.94 -57.56 1.43
N LYS A 393 -7.18 -56.75 0.39
CA LYS A 393 -6.76 -55.34 0.33
C LYS A 393 -7.78 -54.44 1.03
N LYS A 394 -7.35 -53.63 2.01
CA LYS A 394 -8.15 -52.48 2.50
C LYS A 394 -8.30 -51.47 1.36
N LYS A 395 -9.51 -51.24 0.86
CA LYS A 395 -9.82 -50.09 0.00
C LYS A 395 -9.87 -48.84 0.87
N LYS A 396 -9.00 -47.85 0.60
CA LYS A 396 -9.28 -46.45 0.95
C LYS A 396 -10.34 -45.93 -0.02
N TRP A 397 -11.27 -45.08 0.42
CA TRP A 397 -12.18 -44.40 -0.50
C TRP A 397 -12.11 -42.88 -0.32
N TYR A 398 -11.84 -42.21 -1.44
CA TYR A 398 -11.78 -40.77 -1.75
C TYR A 398 -11.04 -39.79 -0.83
N ASN A 399 -9.90 -39.32 -1.35
CA ASN A 399 -9.55 -37.90 -1.25
C ASN A 399 -10.64 -37.07 -1.95
N ILE A 400 -11.01 -35.92 -1.40
CA ILE A 400 -11.65 -34.84 -2.17
C ILE A 400 -10.55 -33.85 -2.56
N HIS A 401 -10.33 -33.67 -3.87
CA HIS A 401 -9.37 -32.70 -4.39
C HIS A 401 -10.05 -31.35 -4.64
N LEU A 402 -9.95 -30.40 -3.69
CA LEU A 402 -10.16 -28.99 -4.03
C LEU A 402 -8.95 -28.49 -4.84
N LYS A 403 -9.10 -28.48 -6.17
CA LYS A 403 -8.35 -27.58 -7.04
C LYS A 403 -9.28 -26.47 -7.53
N VAL A 404 -9.14 -25.28 -6.93
CA VAL A 404 -9.64 -24.03 -7.50
C VAL A 404 -8.43 -23.16 -7.78
N ASP A 405 -7.85 -23.35 -8.96
CA ASP A 405 -6.68 -22.60 -9.43
C ASP A 405 -7.11 -21.30 -10.11
N LYS A 406 -6.26 -20.27 -10.04
CA LYS A 406 -6.65 -18.88 -10.35
C LYS A 406 -6.46 -18.52 -11.84
N ARG A 407 -7.52 -18.02 -12.52
CA ARG A 407 -7.55 -16.78 -13.39
C ARG A 407 -8.67 -16.78 -14.46
N LYS A 408 -9.52 -15.74 -14.42
CA LYS A 408 -10.04 -14.85 -15.52
C LYS A 408 -10.56 -15.45 -16.86
N PRO A 409 -11.42 -14.70 -17.61
CA PRO A 409 -12.48 -13.77 -17.20
C PRO A 409 -13.80 -13.94 -18.01
N CYS A 410 -14.85 -13.24 -17.58
CA CYS A 410 -15.81 -12.55 -18.46
C CYS A 410 -15.94 -11.11 -17.93
#